data_AF-A0A430ATK3-F1
#
_entry.id   AF-A0A430ATK3-F1
#
_cell.length_a   1.000
_cell.length_b   1.000
_cell.length_c   1.000
_cell.angle_alpha   90.00
_cell.angle_beta   90.00
_cell.angle_gamma   90.00
#
_symmetry.space_group_name_H-M   'P 1'
#
loop_
_entity.id
_entity.type
_entity.pdbx_description
1 polymer ?
#
loop_
_entity_poly.entity_id
_entity_poly.type
_entity_poly.pdbx_seq_one_letter_code
_entity_poly.pdbx_strand_id
1 'polypeptide(L)'
;MFSKILKEKRKELGLTQQEVADHLNVTRQTISNWEVGKSYPDIPTLVEISNFYNLSLDYMLKGDEQFMEKVKKDTKQLDRYKNFMKIICYAMLIITFFYLAGHEIGKAWYYFTN
;
A
#
# COMPACT_ATOMS: atom_id res chain seq x y z
N MET A 1 12.70 0.85 15.58
CA MET A 1 14.00 1.50 15.29
C MET A 1 13.79 2.88 14.69
N PHE A 2 12.95 2.99 13.66
CA PHE A 2 12.55 4.22 12.99
C PHE A 2 12.10 5.32 13.98
N SER A 3 11.16 5.02 14.88
CA SER A 3 10.61 5.98 15.84
C SER A 3 11.68 6.66 16.71
N LYS A 4 12.72 5.91 17.07
CA LYS A 4 13.86 6.39 17.85
C LYS A 4 14.71 7.36 17.02
N ILE A 5 15.07 6.96 15.80
CA ILE A 5 15.86 7.77 14.87
C ILE A 5 15.15 9.10 14.58
N LEU A 6 13.85 9.06 14.30
CA LEU A 6 13.03 10.25 14.04
C LEU A 6 13.08 11.23 15.22
N LYS A 7 12.88 10.73 16.44
CA LYS A 7 12.89 11.55 17.66
C LYS A 7 14.28 12.10 17.97
N GLU A 8 15.33 11.32 17.74
CA GLU A 8 16.72 11.73 17.94
C GLU A 8 17.10 12.85 16.97
N LYS A 9 16.85 12.67 15.68
CA LYS A 9 17.19 13.67 14.65
C LYS A 9 16.44 14.98 14.84
N ARG A 10 15.16 14.92 15.20
CA ARG A 10 14.41 16.13 15.56
C ARG A 10 15.09 16.89 16.71
N LYS A 11 15.49 16.18 17.76
CA LYS A 11 16.13 16.79 18.94
C LYS A 11 17.53 17.33 18.62
N GLU A 12 18.30 16.65 17.78
CA GLU A 12 19.61 17.11 17.31
C GLU A 12 19.51 18.46 16.57
N LEU A 13 18.43 18.65 15.81
CA LEU A 13 18.14 19.92 15.12
C LEU A 13 17.44 20.95 16.01
N GLY A 14 17.17 20.64 17.28
CA GLY A 14 16.49 21.56 18.21
C GLY A 14 15.01 21.82 17.89
N LEU A 15 14.40 21.02 17.02
CA LEU A 15 13.05 21.24 16.53
C LEU A 15 11.99 20.69 17.50
N THR A 16 10.85 21.37 17.58
CA THR A 16 9.63 20.89 18.23
C THR A 16 8.88 19.92 17.32
N GLN A 17 7.99 19.12 17.91
CA GLN A 17 7.11 18.25 17.12
C GLN A 17 6.18 19.05 16.20
N GLN A 18 5.85 20.29 16.57
CA GLN A 18 5.01 21.15 15.73
C GLN A 18 5.77 21.62 14.49
N GLU A 19 7.01 22.09 14.65
CA GLU A 19 7.82 22.56 13.50
C GLU A 19 8.09 21.45 12.48
N VAL A 20 8.32 20.21 12.93
CA VAL A 20 8.45 19.06 12.02
C VAL A 20 7.11 18.73 11.35
N ALA A 21 6.01 18.84 12.09
CA ALA A 21 4.69 18.59 11.55
C ALA A 21 4.34 19.61 10.44
N ASP A 22 4.67 20.87 10.66
CA ASP A 22 4.47 21.96 9.69
C ASP A 22 5.31 21.74 8.42
N HIS A 23 6.57 21.30 8.57
CA HIS A 23 7.43 20.98 7.42
C HIS A 23 6.91 19.82 6.58
N LEU A 24 6.44 18.75 7.24
CA LEU A 24 5.96 17.54 6.58
C LEU A 24 4.47 17.59 6.23
N ASN A 25 3.82 18.75 6.44
CA ASN A 25 2.39 18.96 6.21
C ASN A 25 1.50 17.88 6.87
N VAL A 26 1.81 17.55 8.13
CA VAL A 26 1.02 16.62 8.96
C VAL A 26 0.65 17.27 10.28
N THR A 27 -0.17 16.59 11.09
CA THR A 27 -0.50 17.09 12.43
C THR A 27 0.64 16.82 13.41
N ARG A 28 0.79 17.66 14.44
CA ARG A 28 1.70 17.38 15.58
C ARG A 28 1.43 16.02 16.22
N GLN A 29 0.17 15.60 16.29
CA GLN A 29 -0.21 14.29 16.83
C GLN A 29 0.34 13.15 15.96
N THR A 30 0.39 13.34 14.64
CA THR A 30 1.01 12.40 13.70
C THR A 30 2.49 12.21 14.01
N ILE A 31 3.26 13.30 14.17
CA ILE A 31 4.67 13.23 14.58
C ILE A 31 4.84 12.53 15.91
N SER A 32 4.02 12.90 16.91
CA SER A 32 4.03 12.25 18.22
C SER A 32 3.80 10.75 18.12
N ASN A 33 2.81 10.31 17.35
CA ASN A 33 2.50 8.91 17.15
C ASN A 33 3.66 8.14 16.47
N TRP A 34 4.33 8.74 15.49
CA TRP A 34 5.50 8.14 14.86
C TRP A 34 6.68 8.02 15.81
N GLU A 35 6.96 9.04 16.63
CA GLU A 35 8.06 9.03 17.61
C GLU A 35 7.87 8.02 18.74
N VAL A 36 6.63 7.61 19.03
CA VAL A 36 6.32 6.57 20.03
C VAL A 36 5.98 5.21 19.41
N GLY A 37 6.06 5.08 18.08
CA GLY A 37 5.79 3.81 17.38
C GLY A 37 4.32 3.39 17.35
N LYS A 38 3.38 4.32 17.59
CA LYS A 38 1.92 4.04 17.52
C LYS A 38 1.43 3.89 16.08
N SER A 39 2.08 4.57 15.14
CA SER A 39 1.78 4.47 13.71
C SER A 39 3.06 4.65 12.89
N TYR A 40 2.97 4.32 11.61
CA TYR A 40 4.06 4.48 10.66
C TYR A 40 3.64 5.39 9.50
N PRO A 41 4.51 6.30 9.05
CA PRO A 41 4.30 7.05 7.81
C PRO A 41 4.11 6.12 6.61
N ASP A 42 3.52 6.66 5.54
CA ASP A 42 3.50 5.98 4.24
C ASP A 42 4.84 6.16 3.50
N ILE A 43 4.98 5.49 2.36
CA ILE A 43 6.23 5.51 1.59
C ILE A 43 6.60 6.92 1.10
N PRO A 44 5.67 7.74 0.53
CA PRO A 44 6.00 9.12 0.15
C PRO A 44 6.50 9.96 1.33
N THR A 45 5.82 9.89 2.47
CA THR A 45 6.21 10.65 3.67
C THR A 45 7.57 10.16 4.21
N LEU A 46 7.86 8.85 4.12
CA LEU A 46 9.18 8.33 4.49
C LEU A 46 10.30 8.93 3.63
N VAL A 47 10.07 9.10 2.33
CA VAL A 47 11.02 9.76 1.42
C VAL A 47 11.20 11.23 1.80
N GLU A 48 10.11 11.92 2.12
CA GLU A 48 10.16 13.31 2.58
C GLU A 48 10.95 13.47 3.88
N ILE A 49 10.71 12.60 4.87
CA ILE A 49 11.47 12.56 6.13
C ILE A 49 12.96 12.26 5.86
N SER A 50 13.25 11.31 4.97
CA SER A 50 14.61 10.95 4.57
C SER A 50 15.35 12.15 3.97
N ASN A 51 14.69 12.92 3.10
CA ASN A 51 15.24 14.15 2.53
C ASN A 51 15.40 15.25 3.58
N PHE A 52 14.38 15.45 4.43
CA PHE A 52 14.38 16.48 5.47
C PHE A 52 15.54 16.32 6.46
N TYR A 53 15.82 15.09 6.89
CA TYR A 53 16.94 14.80 7.80
C TYR A 53 18.24 14.43 7.09
N ASN A 54 18.27 14.41 5.75
CA ASN A 54 19.39 13.97 4.93
C ASN A 54 19.95 12.58 5.36
N LEU A 55 19.04 11.61 5.52
CA LEU A 55 19.36 10.23 5.92
C LEU A 55 18.90 9.25 4.86
N SER A 56 19.64 8.15 4.67
CA SER A 56 19.17 7.07 3.80
C SER A 56 18.02 6.30 4.43
N LEU A 57 17.07 5.86 3.61
CA LEU A 57 15.98 4.99 4.06
C LEU A 57 16.48 3.67 4.65
N ASP A 58 17.60 3.11 4.14
CA ASP A 58 18.23 1.92 4.73
C ASP A 58 18.63 2.18 6.18
N TYR A 59 19.27 3.32 6.47
CA TYR A 59 19.64 3.68 7.84
C TYR A 59 18.41 3.82 8.75
N MET A 60 17.32 4.38 8.23
CA MET A 60 16.10 4.64 9.00
C MET A 60 15.24 3.39 9.25
N LEU A 61 15.26 2.40 8.35
CA LEU A 61 14.29 1.31 8.31
C LEU A 61 14.91 -0.09 8.45
N LYS A 62 16.21 -0.26 8.22
CA LYS A 62 16.84 -1.58 8.27
C LYS A 62 16.72 -2.18 9.67
N GLY A 63 16.21 -3.41 9.73
CA GLY A 63 15.96 -4.10 11.00
C GLY A 63 14.73 -3.61 11.76
N ASP A 64 13.90 -2.73 11.17
CA ASP A 64 12.64 -2.35 11.79
C ASP A 64 11.54 -3.38 11.55
N GLU A 65 11.35 -4.28 12.52
CA GLU A 65 10.38 -5.37 12.44
C GLU A 65 8.94 -4.87 12.27
N GLN A 66 8.56 -3.77 12.93
CA GLN A 66 7.21 -3.21 12.85
C GLN A 66 6.91 -2.68 11.45
N PHE A 67 7.89 -2.01 10.83
CA PHE A 67 7.76 -1.58 9.44
C PHE A 67 7.65 -2.79 8.50
N MET A 68 8.50 -3.80 8.68
CA MET A 68 8.45 -5.01 7.84
C MET A 68 7.13 -5.79 8.00
N GLU A 69 6.55 -5.81 9.20
CA GLU A 69 5.23 -6.39 9.44
C GLU A 69 4.12 -5.59 8.72
N LYS A 70 4.15 -4.26 8.81
CA LYS A 70 3.22 -3.39 8.07
C LYS A 70 3.31 -3.66 6.56
N VAL A 71 4.52 -3.66 5.99
CA VAL A 71 4.74 -3.94 4.56
C VAL A 71 4.18 -5.31 4.18
N LYS A 72 4.47 -6.36 4.97
CA LYS A 72 3.92 -7.72 4.73
C LYS A 72 2.39 -7.75 4.78
N LYS A 73 1.77 -6.97 5.66
CA LYS A 73 0.31 -6.90 5.77
C LYS A 73 -0.30 -6.19 4.57
N ASP A 74 0.30 -5.10 4.12
CA ASP A 74 -0.15 -4.33 2.97
C ASP A 74 -0.01 -5.14 1.67
N THR A 75 1.11 -5.86 1.48
CA THR A 75 1.29 -6.74 0.32
C THR A 75 0.29 -7.90 0.30
N LYS A 76 0.03 -8.53 1.46
CA LYS A 76 -0.97 -9.61 1.57
C LYS A 76 -2.39 -9.15 1.20
N GLN A 77 -2.75 -7.91 1.52
CA GLN A 77 -4.05 -7.35 1.14
C GLN A 77 -4.14 -7.15 -0.37
N LEU A 78 -3.09 -6.62 -1.00
CA LEU A 78 -3.02 -6.46 -2.45
C LEU A 78 -3.10 -7.82 -3.17
N ASP A 79 -2.43 -8.85 -2.65
CA ASP A 79 -2.48 -10.19 -3.23
C ASP A 79 -3.89 -10.80 -3.14
N ARG A 80 -4.59 -10.58 -2.02
CA ARG A 80 -5.99 -11.01 -1.87
C ARG A 80 -6.89 -10.34 -2.91
N TYR A 81 -6.77 -9.03 -3.07
CA TYR A 81 -7.52 -8.28 -4.08
C TYR A 81 -7.21 -8.78 -5.50
N LYS A 82 -5.93 -8.96 -5.84
CA LYS A 82 -5.51 -9.52 -7.14
C LYS A 82 -6.10 -10.90 -7.40
N ASN A 83 -6.11 -11.77 -6.40
CA ASN A 83 -6.66 -13.12 -6.54
C ASN A 83 -8.17 -13.10 -6.73
N PHE A 84 -8.88 -12.25 -5.98
CA PHE A 84 -10.32 -12.04 -6.17
C PHE A 84 -10.64 -11.53 -7.58
N MET A 85 -9.90 -10.53 -8.05
CA MET A 85 -10.05 -10.00 -9.41
C MET A 85 -9.80 -11.06 -10.49
N LYS A 86 -8.79 -11.93 -10.31
CA LYS A 86 -8.55 -13.05 -11.24
C LYS A 86 -9.74 -13.99 -11.35
N ILE A 87 -10.37 -14.35 -10.21
CA ILE A 87 -11.54 -15.23 -10.19
C ILE A 87 -12.70 -14.60 -10.98
N ILE A 88 -12.95 -13.31 -10.77
CA ILE A 88 -13.98 -12.56 -11.50
C ILE A 88 -13.68 -12.57 -13.01
N CYS A 89 -12.44 -12.31 -13.42
CA CYS A 89 -12.04 -12.35 -14.82
C CYS A 89 -12.28 -13.73 -15.46
N TYR A 90 -11.91 -14.82 -14.79
CA TYR A 90 -12.15 -16.18 -15.29
C TYR A 90 -13.65 -16.48 -15.41
N ALA A 91 -14.47 -16.08 -14.43
CA ALA A 91 -15.92 -16.27 -14.49
C ALA A 91 -16.55 -15.54 -15.69
N MET A 92 -16.14 -14.30 -15.95
CA MET A 92 -16.63 -13.52 -17.11
C MET A 92 -16.25 -14.15 -18.45
N LEU A 93 -15.03 -14.68 -18.57
CA LEU A 93 -14.59 -15.40 -19.77
C LEU A 93 -15.43 -16.66 -20.02
N ILE A 94 -15.73 -17.41 -18.95
CA ILE A 94 -16.56 -18.62 -19.02
C ILE A 94 -17.99 -18.29 -19.46
N ILE A 95 -18.61 -17.25 -18.88
CA ILE A 95 -19.97 -16.82 -19.25
C ILE A 95 -20.02 -16.40 -20.72
N THR A 96 -19.03 -15.63 -21.17
CA THR A 96 -18.94 -15.18 -22.57
C THR A 96 -18.79 -16.36 -23.52
N PHE A 97 -17.96 -17.34 -23.17
CA PHE A 97 -17.80 -18.57 -23.95
C PHE A 97 -19.12 -19.34 -24.10
N PHE A 98 -19.87 -19.53 -23.01
CA PHE A 98 -21.16 -20.21 -23.06
C PHE A 98 -22.21 -19.45 -23.88
N TYR A 99 -22.22 -18.12 -23.80
CA TYR A 99 -23.10 -17.28 -24.62
C TYR A 99 -22.82 -17.46 -26.11
N LEU A 100 -21.54 -17.41 -26.51
CA LEU A 100 -21.12 -17.61 -27.90
C LEU A 100 -21.44 -19.02 -28.40
N ALA A 101 -21.15 -20.05 -27.59
CA ALA A 101 -21.46 -21.44 -27.95
C ALA A 101 -22.97 -21.67 -28.13
N GLY A 102 -23.79 -21.15 -27.21
CA GLY A 102 -25.25 -21.24 -27.29
C GLY A 102 -25.81 -20.52 -28.52
N HIS A 103 -25.25 -19.37 -28.88
CA HIS A 103 -25.64 -18.63 -30.08
C HIS A 103 -25.36 -19.40 -31.37
N GLU A 104 -24.20 -20.03 -31.52
CA GLU A 104 -23.87 -20.82 -32.71
C GLU A 104 -24.71 -22.11 -32.83
N ILE A 105 -24.97 -22.79 -31.71
CA ILE A 105 -25.87 -23.96 -31.68
C ILE A 105 -27.29 -23.56 -32.10
N GLY A 106 -27.78 -22.42 -31.62
CA GLY A 106 -29.10 -21.90 -31.98
C GLY A 106 -29.24 -21.63 -33.49
N LYS A 107 -28.21 -21.05 -34.12
CA LYS A 107 -28.17 -20.87 -35.58
C LYS A 107 -28.18 -22.20 -36.32
N ALA A 108 -27.31 -23.14 -35.92
CA ALA A 108 -27.20 -24.45 -36.57
C ALA A 108 -28.53 -25.22 -36.52
N TRP A 109 -29.23 -25.16 -35.38
CA TRP A 109 -30.54 -25.78 -35.24
C TRP A 109 -31.59 -25.14 -36.17
N TYR A 110 -31.63 -23.80 -36.24
CA TYR A 110 -32.54 -23.07 -37.12
C TYR A 110 -32.41 -23.47 -38.59
N TYR A 111 -31.18 -23.54 -39.12
CA TYR A 111 -30.90 -23.98 -40.50
C TYR A 111 -31.24 -25.45 -40.77
N PHE A 112 -31.27 -26.31 -39.74
CA PHE A 112 -31.61 -27.71 -39.91
C PHE A 112 -33.14 -27.94 -39.92
N THR A 113 -33.90 -27.09 -39.21
CA THR A 113 -35.36 -27.23 -39.07
C THR A 113 -36.19 -26.51 -40.13
N ASN A 114 -35.57 -25.68 -40.96
CA ASN A 114 -36.23 -24.77 -41.90
C ASN A 114 -35.64 -24.91 -43.30
#